data_AF-A0A453CIX2-F1
#
_entry.id   AF-A0A453CIX2-F1
#
_cell.length_a   1.000
_cell.length_b   1.000
_cell.length_c   1.000
_cell.angle_alpha   90.00
_cell.angle_beta   90.00
_cell.angle_gamma   90.00
#
_symmetry.space_group_name_H-M   'P 1'
#
loop_
_entity.id
_entity.type
_entity.pdbx_description
1 polymer ?
#
loop_
_entity_poly.entity_id
_entity_poly.type
_entity_poly.pdbx_seq_one_letter_code
_entity_poly.pdbx_strand_id
1 'polypeptide(L)'
;LRPGACLALNNETRGVCHADHREFYSEGCPNKYGWLALLALAAYIVSYSPGMGTVPWIVNSEIYPLRFRGICGGIAAVANWVSNLIVTQTFLTLTKALGSAATFLLFCGVSFMALIVVFLTVPETKGLQFKEVEKMLGSKNYRPWKRYHPEAPTKGREIGVAML
;
A
#
# COMPACT_ATOMS: atom_id res chain seq x y z
N LEU A 1 23.61 -17.61 -2.59
CA LEU A 1 23.89 -19.01 -2.23
C LEU A 1 25.08 -19.03 -1.29
N ARG A 2 24.98 -19.67 -0.12
CA ARG A 2 26.18 -19.91 0.71
C ARG A 2 27.11 -20.90 -0.03
N PRO A 3 28.43 -20.72 -0.03
CA PRO A 3 29.36 -21.71 -0.55
C PRO A 3 29.21 -23.00 0.28
N GLY A 4 28.72 -24.08 -0.35
CA GLY A 4 28.46 -25.37 0.31
C GLY A 4 27.01 -25.86 0.25
N ALA A 5 26.06 -25.10 -0.28
CA ALA A 5 24.69 -25.59 -0.48
C ALA A 5 24.64 -26.65 -1.60
N CYS A 6 24.08 -27.83 -1.30
CA CYS A 6 23.86 -28.89 -2.29
C CYS A 6 22.53 -28.66 -3.02
N LEU A 7 22.58 -28.52 -4.35
CA LEU A 7 21.42 -28.67 -5.21
C LEU A 7 21.36 -30.15 -5.64
N ALA A 8 20.43 -30.91 -5.06
CA ALA A 8 20.28 -32.31 -5.44
C ALA A 8 19.58 -32.41 -6.80
N LEU A 9 20.38 -32.66 -7.85
CA LEU A 9 19.85 -32.89 -9.19
C LEU A 9 19.45 -34.36 -9.38
N ASN A 10 20.19 -35.29 -8.75
CA ASN A 10 20.03 -36.75 -8.89
C ASN A 10 20.01 -37.48 -7.52
N ASN A 11 19.50 -38.72 -7.49
CA ASN A 11 19.42 -39.55 -6.26
C ASN A 11 20.79 -39.87 -5.64
N GLU A 12 21.85 -39.96 -6.46
CA GLU A 12 23.22 -40.17 -5.95
C GLU A 12 23.74 -38.92 -5.21
N THR A 13 23.57 -37.74 -5.80
CA THR A 13 23.91 -36.46 -5.15
C THR A 13 23.09 -36.23 -3.87
N ARG A 14 21.84 -36.73 -3.83
CA ARG A 14 21.01 -36.70 -2.63
C ARG A 14 21.63 -37.51 -1.49
N GLY A 15 22.11 -38.72 -1.75
CA GLY A 15 22.76 -39.57 -0.74
C GLY A 15 24.03 -38.95 -0.16
N VAL A 16 24.87 -38.37 -1.02
CA VAL A 16 26.12 -37.70 -0.60
C VAL A 16 25.83 -36.46 0.25
N CYS A 17 24.83 -35.65 -0.13
CA CYS A 17 24.49 -34.45 0.63
C CYS A 17 23.76 -34.74 1.95
N HIS A 18 23.03 -35.86 2.03
CA HIS A 18 22.46 -36.36 3.30
C HIS A 18 23.54 -36.84 4.28
N ALA A 19 24.60 -37.48 3.78
CA ALA A 19 25.71 -37.95 4.62
C ALA A 19 26.55 -36.79 5.20
N ASP A 20 26.58 -35.65 4.52
CA ASP A 20 27.46 -34.52 4.85
C ASP A 20 26.77 -33.42 5.69
N HIS A 21 25.54 -33.66 6.18
CA HIS A 21 24.73 -32.73 6.99
C HIS A 21 24.57 -31.30 6.41
N ARG A 22 24.70 -31.11 5.09
CA ARG A 22 24.62 -29.79 4.46
C ARG A 22 23.17 -29.36 4.20
N GLU A 23 22.92 -28.05 4.25
CA GLU A 23 21.63 -27.49 3.86
C GLU A 23 21.33 -27.86 2.39
N PHE A 24 20.26 -28.64 2.21
CA PHE A 24 19.83 -29.17 0.92
C PHE A 24 18.51 -28.51 0.52
N TYR A 25 18.46 -27.97 -0.70
CA TYR A 25 17.23 -27.51 -1.32
C TYR A 25 16.64 -28.67 -2.13
N SER A 26 15.59 -29.30 -1.62
CA SER A 26 14.94 -30.48 -2.24
C SER A 26 14.20 -30.17 -3.51
N GLU A 27 13.69 -28.95 -3.69
CA GLU A 27 12.61 -28.76 -4.65
C GLU A 27 12.72 -27.38 -5.31
N GLY A 28 13.47 -27.32 -6.41
CA GLY A 28 12.97 -26.64 -7.59
C GLY A 28 11.96 -27.55 -8.31
N CYS A 29 10.99 -28.12 -7.58
CA CYS A 29 9.98 -29.00 -8.17
C CYS A 29 9.29 -28.20 -9.28
N PRO A 30 9.16 -28.70 -10.52
CA PRO A 30 8.25 -28.11 -11.49
C PRO A 30 6.82 -28.32 -10.99
N ASN A 31 6.39 -27.46 -10.07
CA ASN A 31 4.99 -27.37 -9.67
C ASN A 31 4.23 -26.90 -10.90
N LYS A 32 3.29 -27.72 -11.39
CA LYS A 32 2.44 -27.36 -12.53
C LYS A 32 1.75 -26.00 -12.34
N TYR A 33 1.59 -25.56 -11.09
CA TYR A 33 0.98 -24.29 -10.70
C TYR A 33 1.99 -23.19 -10.34
N GLY A 34 3.30 -23.42 -10.47
CA GLY A 34 4.33 -22.39 -10.19
C GLY A 34 4.19 -21.15 -11.07
N TRP A 35 3.79 -21.35 -12.33
CA TRP A 35 3.46 -20.26 -13.26
C TRP A 35 2.28 -19.40 -12.79
N LEU A 36 1.31 -19.98 -12.08
CA LEU A 36 0.18 -19.24 -11.51
C LEU A 36 0.66 -18.29 -10.39
N ALA A 37 1.56 -18.73 -9.52
CA ALA A 37 2.15 -17.87 -8.50
C ALA A 37 2.97 -16.74 -9.12
N LEU A 38 3.67 -17.01 -10.23
CA LEU A 38 4.44 -16.04 -10.99
C LEU A 38 3.54 -14.98 -11.65
N LEU A 39 2.44 -15.41 -12.28
CA LEU A 39 1.44 -14.52 -12.86
C LEU A 39 0.73 -13.68 -11.79
N ALA A 40 0.36 -14.28 -10.66
CA ALA A 40 -0.26 -13.58 -9.54
C ALA A 40 0.67 -12.50 -8.97
N LEU A 41 1.96 -12.83 -8.80
CA LEU A 41 2.97 -11.87 -8.35
C LEU A 41 3.18 -10.74 -9.38
N ALA A 42 3.25 -11.06 -10.67
CA ALA A 42 3.38 -10.07 -11.73
C ALA A 42 2.16 -9.12 -11.76
N ALA A 43 0.94 -9.67 -11.71
CA ALA A 43 -0.30 -8.89 -11.65
C ALA A 43 -0.35 -8.01 -10.40
N TYR A 44 0.11 -8.52 -9.25
CA TYR A 44 0.25 -7.74 -8.03
C TYR A 44 1.21 -6.56 -8.21
N ILE A 45 2.41 -6.76 -8.77
CA ILE A 45 3.40 -5.69 -8.98
C ILE A 45 2.86 -4.62 -9.94
N VAL A 46 2.27 -5.03 -11.06
CA VAL A 46 1.71 -4.12 -12.07
C VAL A 46 0.56 -3.30 -11.49
N SER A 47 -0.26 -3.88 -10.61
CA SER A 47 -1.37 -3.16 -9.97
C SER A 47 -0.90 -2.27 -8.82
N TYR A 48 0.10 -2.73 -8.05
CA TYR A 48 0.63 -2.02 -6.90
C TYR A 48 1.42 -0.77 -7.30
N SER A 49 2.19 -0.84 -8.39
CA SER A 49 3.10 0.23 -8.82
C SER A 49 2.39 1.57 -9.10
N PRO A 50 1.33 1.67 -9.93
CA PRO A 50 0.61 2.93 -10.14
C PRO A 50 -0.48 3.19 -9.09
N GLY A 51 -0.92 2.16 -8.36
CA GLY A 51 -2.01 2.25 -7.38
C GLY A 51 -1.49 2.61 -6.00
N MET A 52 -1.36 1.59 -5.15
CA MET A 52 -1.02 1.75 -3.73
C MET A 52 0.38 2.34 -3.49
N GLY A 53 1.31 2.22 -4.44
CA GLY A 53 2.66 2.75 -4.32
C GLY A 53 2.74 4.27 -4.41
N THR A 54 1.95 4.90 -5.30
CA THR A 54 2.05 6.33 -5.60
C THR A 54 0.82 7.14 -5.19
N VAL A 55 -0.38 6.57 -5.26
CA VAL A 55 -1.64 7.29 -4.99
C VAL A 55 -1.69 7.87 -3.58
N PRO A 56 -1.35 7.14 -2.49
CA PRO A 56 -1.43 7.70 -1.15
C PRO A 56 -0.53 8.93 -0.97
N TRP A 57 0.68 8.93 -1.53
CA TRP A 57 1.62 10.05 -1.44
C TRP A 57 1.13 11.28 -2.21
N ILE A 58 0.50 11.07 -3.37
CA ILE A 58 -0.09 12.14 -4.18
C ILE A 58 -1.27 12.76 -3.43
N VAL A 59 -2.22 11.93 -2.97
CA VAL A 59 -3.40 12.38 -2.24
C VAL A 59 -3.02 13.12 -0.95
N ASN A 60 -2.01 12.62 -0.24
CA ASN A 60 -1.45 13.29 0.95
C ASN A 60 -0.94 14.71 0.63
N SER A 61 -0.40 14.91 -0.57
CA SER A 61 0.10 16.22 -1.01
C SER A 61 -1.01 17.17 -1.47
N GLU A 62 -2.14 16.62 -1.97
CA GLU A 62 -3.29 17.37 -2.48
C GLU A 62 -4.28 17.80 -1.41
N ILE A 63 -4.54 16.95 -0.41
CA ILE A 63 -5.54 17.20 0.64
C ILE A 63 -5.06 18.24 1.65
N TYR A 64 -3.75 18.30 1.93
CA TYR A 64 -3.25 19.17 2.99
C TYR A 64 -3.13 20.64 2.58
N PRO A 65 -3.64 21.57 3.42
CA PRO A 65 -3.50 23.01 3.19
C PRO A 65 -2.02 23.40 3.21
N LEU A 66 -1.63 24.35 2.36
CA LEU A 66 -0.21 24.73 2.15
C LEU A 66 0.54 25.01 3.46
N ARG A 67 -0.13 25.61 4.44
CA ARG A 67 0.46 26.00 5.73
C ARG A 67 0.86 24.82 6.61
N PHE A 68 0.16 23.69 6.53
CA PHE A 68 0.38 22.52 7.41
C PHE A 68 0.88 21.28 6.67
N ARG A 69 1.02 21.34 5.33
CA ARG A 69 1.45 20.23 4.49
C ARG A 69 2.74 19.55 4.97
N GLY A 70 3.72 20.31 5.45
CA GLY A 70 4.98 19.75 5.96
C GLY A 70 4.79 18.89 7.22
N ILE A 71 4.03 19.38 8.19
CA ILE A 71 3.79 18.67 9.47
C ILE A 71 2.88 17.46 9.22
N CYS A 72 1.75 17.66 8.52
CA CYS A 72 0.81 16.58 8.23
C CYS A 72 1.47 15.49 7.36
N GLY A 73 2.27 15.89 6.36
CA GLY A 73 3.05 14.97 5.54
C GLY A 73 4.08 14.18 6.34
N GLY A 74 4.79 14.83 7.28
CA GLY A 74 5.73 14.18 8.17
C GLY A 74 5.06 13.16 9.11
N ILE A 75 3.93 13.51 9.72
CA ILE A 75 3.16 12.60 10.58
C ILE A 75 2.68 11.38 9.78
N ALA A 76 2.16 11.60 8.57
CA ALA A 76 1.74 10.52 7.69
C ALA A 76 2.90 9.58 7.31
N ALA A 77 4.08 10.14 7.02
CA ALA A 77 5.27 9.34 6.72
C ALA A 77 5.71 8.51 7.94
N VAL A 78 5.76 9.10 9.13
CA VAL A 78 6.10 8.39 10.37
C VAL A 78 5.10 7.26 10.63
N ALA A 79 3.80 7.52 10.51
CA ALA A 79 2.77 6.49 10.66
C ALA A 79 2.98 5.34 9.67
N ASN A 80 3.29 5.64 8.40
CA ASN A 80 3.59 4.63 7.38
C ASN A 80 4.80 3.75 7.76
N TRP A 81 5.91 4.37 8.18
CA TRP A 81 7.12 3.64 8.60
C TRP A 81 6.89 2.80 9.86
N VAL A 82 6.14 3.31 10.83
CA VAL A 82 5.77 2.56 12.04
C VAL A 82 4.91 1.36 11.68
N SER A 83 3.88 1.53 10.84
CA SER A 83 3.07 0.41 10.37
C SER A 83 3.89 -0.64 9.62
N ASN A 84 4.85 -0.22 8.78
CA ASN A 84 5.75 -1.12 8.08
C ASN A 84 6.60 -1.95 9.07
N LEU A 85 7.12 -1.31 10.11
CA LEU A 85 7.88 -1.99 11.16
C LEU A 85 7.02 -3.02 11.90
N ILE A 86 5.78 -2.66 12.26
CA ILE A 86 4.84 -3.57 12.93
C ILE A 86 4.55 -4.79 12.03
N VAL A 87 4.25 -4.59 10.75
CA VAL A 87 3.98 -5.69 9.81
C VAL A 87 5.19 -6.59 9.67
N THR A 88 6.39 -6.03 9.50
CA THR A 88 7.62 -6.82 9.34
C THR A 88 7.92 -7.67 10.58
N GLN A 89 7.75 -7.12 11.79
CA GLN A 89 7.97 -7.85 13.06
C GLN A 89 6.92 -8.93 13.30
N THR A 90 5.65 -8.63 13.02
CA THR A 90 4.54 -9.57 13.23
C THR A 90 4.53 -10.69 12.20
N PHE A 91 4.99 -10.44 10.97
CA PHE A 91 4.96 -11.40 9.86
C PHE A 91 5.73 -12.69 10.18
N LEU A 92 6.95 -12.59 10.72
CA LEU A 92 7.75 -13.77 11.06
C LEU A 92 7.10 -14.60 12.17
N THR A 93 6.55 -13.93 13.18
CA THR A 93 5.85 -14.58 14.29
C THR A 93 4.59 -15.30 13.82
N LEU A 94 3.78 -14.65 12.99
CA LEU A 94 2.56 -15.25 12.41
C LEU A 94 2.88 -16.43 11.50
N THR A 95 3.91 -16.30 10.66
CA THR A 95 4.32 -17.36 9.73
C THR A 95 4.78 -18.61 10.48
N LYS A 96 5.46 -18.46 11.61
CA LYS A 96 5.86 -19.59 12.47
C LYS A 96 4.67 -20.26 13.18
N ALA A 97 3.63 -19.49 13.52
CA ALA A 97 2.48 -20.00 14.27
C ALA A 97 1.40 -20.63 13.38
N LEU A 98 1.07 -20.00 12.24
CA LEU A 98 -0.06 -20.36 11.37
C LEU A 98 0.37 -20.96 10.02
N GLY A 99 1.66 -20.90 9.69
CA GLY A 99 2.18 -21.23 8.38
C GLY A 99 2.09 -20.06 7.38
N SER A 100 2.89 -20.13 6.32
CA SER A 100 3.03 -19.07 5.31
C SER A 100 1.71 -18.80 4.57
N ALA A 101 1.02 -19.84 4.10
CA ALA A 101 -0.20 -19.70 3.31
C ALA A 101 -1.33 -18.98 4.07
N ALA A 102 -1.60 -19.37 5.32
CA ALA A 102 -2.63 -18.74 6.15
C ALA A 102 -2.27 -17.28 6.51
N THR A 103 -1.00 -17.01 6.76
CA THR A 103 -0.49 -15.65 7.05
C THR A 103 -0.71 -14.71 5.85
N PHE A 104 -0.36 -15.15 4.64
CA PHE A 104 -0.60 -14.35 3.42
C PHE A 104 -2.09 -14.08 3.17
N LEU A 105 -2.97 -15.06 3.40
CA LEU A 105 -4.41 -14.86 3.27
C LEU A 105 -4.96 -13.85 4.30
N LEU A 106 -4.50 -13.91 5.56
CA LEU A 106 -4.87 -12.93 6.58
C LEU A 106 -4.46 -11.51 6.18
N PHE A 107 -3.21 -11.31 5.77
CA PHE A 107 -2.74 -10.00 5.32
C PHE A 107 -3.49 -9.52 4.07
N CYS A 108 -3.82 -10.42 3.14
CA CYS A 108 -4.65 -10.11 1.97
C CYS A 108 -6.04 -9.61 2.38
N GLY A 109 -6.72 -10.32 3.31
CA GLY A 109 -8.02 -9.92 3.83
C GLY A 109 -8.01 -8.58 4.55
N VAL A 110 -7.03 -8.35 5.43
CA VAL A 110 -6.85 -7.05 6.11
C VAL A 110 -6.59 -5.93 5.10
N SER A 111 -5.74 -6.17 4.10
CA SER A 111 -5.44 -5.17 3.05
C SER A 111 -6.70 -4.84 2.22
N PHE A 112 -7.51 -5.85 1.91
CA PHE A 112 -8.75 -5.65 1.16
C PHE A 112 -9.78 -4.83 1.95
N MET A 113 -9.95 -5.10 3.24
CA MET A 113 -10.81 -4.28 4.11
C MET A 113 -10.30 -2.84 4.21
N ALA A 114 -8.98 -2.65 4.35
CA ALA A 114 -8.38 -1.31 4.36
C ALA A 114 -8.65 -0.56 3.05
N LEU A 115 -8.55 -1.25 1.90
CA LEU A 115 -8.85 -0.68 0.60
C LEU A 115 -10.31 -0.22 0.49
N ILE A 116 -11.26 -1.01 0.99
CA ILE A 116 -12.69 -0.62 1.03
C ILE A 116 -12.88 0.64 1.87
N VAL A 117 -12.27 0.70 3.06
CA VAL A 117 -12.37 1.89 3.93
C VAL A 117 -11.80 3.12 3.24
N VAL A 118 -10.62 3.00 2.62
CA VAL A 118 -10.01 4.09 1.85
C VAL A 118 -10.93 4.54 0.71
N PHE A 119 -11.48 3.60 -0.06
CA PHE A 119 -12.38 3.89 -1.16
C PHE A 119 -13.67 4.61 -0.73
N LEU A 120 -14.17 4.33 0.46
CA LEU A 120 -15.37 4.98 0.99
C LEU A 120 -15.08 6.35 1.63
N THR A 121 -13.88 6.55 2.17
CA THR A 121 -13.54 7.75 2.96
C THR A 121 -12.82 8.83 2.15
N VAL A 122 -11.98 8.45 1.19
CA VAL A 122 -11.16 9.37 0.40
C VAL A 122 -12.01 9.96 -0.73
N PRO A 123 -12.15 11.30 -0.80
CA PRO A 123 -12.85 11.96 -1.89
C PRO A 123 -11.99 12.02 -3.14
N GLU A 124 -12.61 12.01 -4.32
CA GLU A 124 -11.88 12.20 -5.58
C GLU A 124 -11.39 13.66 -5.67
N THR A 125 -10.09 13.90 -5.49
CA THR A 125 -9.45 15.23 -5.58
C THR A 125 -8.98 15.60 -6.99
N LYS A 126 -9.11 14.70 -7.97
CA LYS A 126 -8.56 14.90 -9.33
C LYS A 126 -9.16 16.11 -10.05
N GLY A 127 -8.28 17.03 -10.44
CA GLY A 127 -8.61 18.17 -11.31
C GLY A 127 -9.17 19.40 -10.59
N LEU A 128 -9.14 19.45 -9.26
CA LEU A 128 -9.56 20.61 -8.47
C LEU A 128 -8.35 21.46 -8.06
N GLN A 129 -8.50 22.78 -8.01
CA GLN A 129 -7.47 23.64 -7.44
C GLN A 129 -7.42 23.49 -5.91
N PHE A 130 -6.24 23.68 -5.30
CA PHE A 130 -6.06 23.57 -3.85
C PHE A 130 -7.10 24.35 -3.02
N LYS A 131 -7.49 25.55 -3.46
CA LYS A 131 -8.51 26.38 -2.81
C LYS A 131 -9.91 25.76 -2.86
N GLU A 132 -10.23 25.05 -3.93
CA GLU A 132 -11.51 24.38 -4.12
C GLU A 132 -11.60 23.10 -3.28
N VAL A 133 -10.49 22.37 -3.14
CA VAL A 133 -10.37 21.21 -2.24
C VAL A 133 -10.61 21.63 -0.79
N GLU A 134 -10.02 22.75 -0.35
CA GLU A 134 -10.22 23.30 0.99
C GLU A 134 -11.69 23.72 1.24
N LYS A 135 -12.34 24.36 0.25
CA LYS A 135 -13.76 24.74 0.33
C LYS A 135 -14.70 23.53 0.34
N MET A 136 -14.35 22.46 -0.40
CA MET A 136 -15.11 21.21 -0.42
C MET A 136 -15.02 20.48 0.92
N LEU A 137 -13.83 20.38 1.50
CA LEU A 137 -13.60 19.75 2.81
C LEU A 137 -14.24 20.54 3.97
N GLY A 138 -14.32 21.87 3.86
CA GLY A 138 -14.95 22.74 4.86
C GLY A 138 -16.49 22.80 4.82
N SER A 139 -17.13 22.22 3.81
CA SER A 139 -18.60 22.26 3.65
C SER A 139 -19.31 21.25 4.57
N LYS A 140 -20.37 21.68 5.28
CA LYS A 140 -21.18 20.82 6.18
C LYS A 140 -21.82 19.60 5.50
N ASN A 141 -21.92 19.60 4.16
CA ASN A 141 -22.52 18.51 3.37
C ASN A 141 -21.46 17.71 2.58
N TYR A 142 -20.35 17.35 3.23
CA TYR A 142 -19.30 16.54 2.62
C TYR A 142 -19.81 15.14 2.24
N ARG A 143 -19.63 14.76 0.97
CA ARG A 143 -19.91 13.41 0.44
C ARG A 143 -18.70 12.96 -0.39
N PRO A 144 -18.01 11.86 -0.03
CA PRO A 144 -16.77 11.43 -0.68
C PRO A 144 -16.90 11.23 -2.20
N TRP A 145 -18.05 10.73 -2.65
CA TRP A 145 -18.30 10.36 -4.05
C TRP A 145 -19.04 11.41 -4.89
N LYS A 146 -19.39 12.57 -4.32
CA LYS A 146 -20.11 13.61 -5.06
C LYS A 146 -19.10 14.49 -5.80
N ARG A 147 -19.12 14.45 -7.14
CA ARG A 147 -18.27 15.31 -7.97
C ARG A 147 -18.52 16.78 -7.62
N TYR A 148 -17.48 17.48 -7.20
CA TYR A 148 -17.55 18.91 -6.92
C TYR A 148 -17.62 19.67 -8.25
N HIS A 149 -18.68 20.44 -8.45
CA HIS A 149 -18.76 21.40 -9.55
C HIS A 149 -18.29 22.75 -9.00
N PRO A 150 -17.20 23.33 -9.54
CA PRO A 150 -16.77 24.65 -9.12
C PRO A 150 -17.88 25.65 -9.42
N GLU A 151 -18.37 26.33 -8.38
CA GLU A 151 -19.26 27.47 -8.58
C GLU A 151 -18.48 28.57 -9.31
N ALA A 152 -19.07 29.12 -10.37
CA ALA A 152 -18.47 30.22 -11.13
C ALA A 152 -18.02 31.33 -10.16
N PRO A 153 -16.87 31.99 -10.42
CA PRO A 153 -16.37 33.04 -9.55
C PRO A 153 -17.47 34.08 -9.36
N THR A 154 -18.05 34.13 -8.16
CA THR A 154 -18.98 35.19 -7.78
C THR A 154 -18.20 36.48 -7.87
N LYS A 155 -18.54 37.26 -8.91
CA LYS A 155 -18.04 38.61 -9.19
C LYS A 155 -17.92 39.38 -7.87
N GLY A 156 -16.75 39.94 -7.63
CA GLY A 156 -16.31 40.48 -6.35
C GLY A 156 -17.42 41.19 -5.57
N ARG A 157 -17.76 40.60 -4.42
CA ARG A 157 -18.28 41.40 -3.32
C ARG A 157 -17.04 41.83 -2.55
N GLU A 158 -16.55 43.01 -2.89
CA GLU A 158 -15.67 43.78 -2.03
C GLU A 158 -16.26 43.73 -0.63
N ILE A 159 -15.58 43.00 0.25
CA ILE A 159 -15.75 43.16 1.69
C ILE A 159 -15.17 44.54 1.95
N GLY A 160 -16.05 45.54 1.87
CA GLY A 160 -15.79 46.88 2.36
C GLY A 160 -15.36 46.76 3.80
N VAL A 161 -14.04 46.83 4.02
CA VAL A 161 -13.46 47.23 5.28
C VAL A 161 -13.75 48.73 5.38
N ALA A 162 -14.99 49.05 5.72
CA ALA A 162 -15.46 50.37 6.07
C ALA A 162 -16.25 50.23 7.37
N MET A 163 -15.70 50.83 8.43
CA MET A 163 -16.39 51.29 9.64
C MET A 163 -17.04 50.22 10.53
N LEU A 164 -16.32 49.77 11.56
CA LEU A 164 -16.33 50.33 12.93
C LEU A 164 -15.43 49.49 13.85
#